data_AF-A0A2S7Y7B1-F1
#
_entry.id   AF-A0A2S7Y7B1-F1
#
_cell.length_a   1.000
_cell.length_b   1.000
_cell.length_c   1.000
_cell.angle_alpha   90.00
_cell.angle_beta   90.00
_cell.angle_gamma   90.00
#
_symmetry.space_group_name_H-M   'P 1'
#
loop_
_entity.id
_entity.type
_entity.pdbx_description
1 polymer ?
#
loop_
_entity_poly.entity_id
_entity_poly.type
_entity_poly.pdbx_seq_one_letter_code
_entity_poly.pdbx_strand_id
1 'polypeptide(L)'
;MITGDPFLRTYDQSSLAQQAISHVCLEGPNEGETPHMSRLPCGRMRAETFFPSCWDGQNLDSSNHKDHMAFPAIGAYNFGVCPASHPTAILSVFYEFFYDTGALEDPNRLVWAMGDPTGYGLHGDYLQGWTDQQRLDDAISTCTGPRGVDDGACSLNVGPDGSPGHSSKQQVEVPEPAEPVGKQGPLDKLPGNNPVTGDPV
;
A
#
# COMPACT_ATOMS: atom_id res chain seq x y z
N MET A 1 3.67 1.63 11.51
CA MET A 1 2.18 1.60 11.39
C MET A 1 1.77 0.56 10.35
N ILE A 2 0.62 -0.09 10.53
CA ILE A 2 0.09 -1.15 9.66
C ILE A 2 -1.33 -0.79 9.18
N THR A 3 -1.68 -1.17 7.95
CA THR A 3 -3.05 -1.14 7.40
C THR A 3 -3.43 -2.49 6.80
N GLY A 4 -4.73 -2.81 6.75
CA GLY A 4 -5.23 -4.11 6.29
C GLY A 4 -5.02 -5.27 7.26
N ASP A 5 -5.39 -6.47 6.80
CA ASP A 5 -5.30 -7.73 7.54
C ASP A 5 -5.10 -8.92 6.57
N PRO A 6 -3.94 -9.61 6.58
CA PRO A 6 -3.65 -10.73 5.69
C PRO A 6 -4.61 -11.93 5.83
N PHE A 7 -5.37 -12.01 6.91
CA PHE A 7 -6.30 -13.11 7.18
C PHE A 7 -7.76 -12.76 6.88
N LEU A 8 -8.06 -11.54 6.43
CA LEU A 8 -9.41 -11.12 6.13
C LEU A 8 -9.94 -11.80 4.85
N ARG A 9 -11.14 -12.38 4.92
CA ARG A 9 -11.82 -13.06 3.80
C ARG A 9 -13.26 -12.62 3.59
N THR A 10 -13.70 -11.62 4.35
CA THR A 10 -15.04 -11.06 4.28
C THR A 10 -14.95 -9.55 4.32
N TYR A 11 -15.80 -8.88 3.54
CA TYR A 11 -15.83 -7.42 3.47
C TYR A 11 -16.98 -6.82 4.29
N ASP A 12 -16.64 -5.87 5.14
CA ASP A 12 -17.54 -4.99 5.88
C ASP A 12 -17.44 -3.59 5.29
N GLN A 13 -18.44 -3.22 4.50
CA GLN A 13 -18.53 -1.92 3.86
C GLN A 13 -18.61 -0.76 4.87
N SER A 14 -18.94 -1.00 6.14
CA SER A 14 -18.94 0.04 7.17
C SER A 14 -17.56 0.29 7.79
N SER A 15 -16.59 -0.60 7.56
CA SER A 15 -15.23 -0.49 8.10
C SER A 15 -14.35 0.36 7.21
N LEU A 16 -13.95 1.55 7.70
CA LEU A 16 -12.98 2.40 6.98
C LEU A 16 -11.64 1.70 6.74
N ALA A 17 -11.21 0.85 7.67
CA ALA A 17 -9.98 0.09 7.53
C ALA A 17 -10.04 -0.91 6.36
N GLN A 18 -11.22 -1.44 6.04
CA GLN A 18 -11.40 -2.34 4.90
C GLN A 18 -11.64 -1.56 3.60
N GLN A 19 -12.34 -0.42 3.66
CA GLN A 19 -12.47 0.49 2.50
C GLN A 19 -11.13 1.06 2.03
N ALA A 20 -10.14 1.14 2.93
CA ALA A 20 -8.78 1.58 2.64
C ALA A 20 -7.95 0.60 1.81
N ILE A 21 -8.52 -0.56 1.48
CA ILE A 21 -7.89 -1.62 0.68
C ILE A 21 -8.70 -1.77 -0.61
N SER A 22 -8.06 -1.54 -1.76
CA SER A 22 -8.79 -1.59 -3.03
C SER A 22 -7.91 -2.10 -4.18
N HIS A 23 -8.57 -2.47 -5.26
CA HIS A 23 -7.98 -2.93 -6.50
C HIS A 23 -8.70 -2.23 -7.66
N VAL A 24 -7.97 -1.92 -8.72
CA VAL A 24 -8.54 -1.38 -9.95
C VAL A 24 -7.86 -2.01 -11.16
N CYS A 25 -8.65 -2.34 -12.17
CA CYS A 25 -8.11 -2.75 -13.47
C CYS A 25 -7.74 -1.51 -14.30
N LEU A 26 -6.48 -1.39 -14.67
CA LEU A 26 -5.97 -0.28 -15.47
C LEU A 26 -6.05 -0.55 -16.98
N GLU A 27 -6.00 -1.82 -17.37
CA GLU A 27 -5.98 -2.25 -18.77
C GLU A 27 -7.00 -3.36 -19.00
N GLY A 28 -8.24 -2.99 -19.35
CA GLY A 28 -9.33 -3.96 -19.52
C GLY A 28 -10.68 -3.34 -19.15
N PRO A 29 -11.68 -4.18 -18.82
CA PRO A 29 -12.94 -3.73 -18.26
C PRO A 29 -12.69 -2.98 -16.94
N ASN A 30 -13.10 -1.71 -16.90
CA ASN A 30 -12.94 -0.87 -15.73
C ASN A 30 -14.20 -0.95 -14.85
N GLU A 31 -14.07 -1.61 -13.70
CA GLU A 31 -15.11 -1.73 -12.67
C GLU A 31 -15.05 -0.59 -11.64
N GLY A 32 -14.09 0.34 -11.80
CA GLY A 32 -13.70 1.27 -10.75
C GLY A 32 -12.82 0.61 -9.70
N GLU A 33 -12.65 1.28 -8.56
CA GLU A 33 -11.98 0.72 -7.39
C GLU A 33 -12.92 -0.26 -6.68
N THR A 34 -12.47 -1.49 -6.50
CA THR A 34 -13.20 -2.58 -5.85
C THR A 34 -12.41 -3.11 -4.65
N PRO A 35 -13.08 -3.52 -3.55
CA PRO A 35 -12.37 -4.11 -2.40
C PRO A 35 -11.83 -5.51 -2.72
N HIS A 36 -12.39 -6.20 -3.73
CA HIS A 36 -11.96 -7.51 -4.20
C HIS A 36 -11.09 -7.39 -5.46
N MET A 37 -10.37 -8.46 -5.79
CA MET A 37 -9.70 -8.57 -7.09
C MET A 37 -10.72 -8.60 -8.23
N SER A 38 -10.35 -8.09 -9.42
CA SER A 38 -11.24 -8.17 -10.58
C SER A 38 -11.39 -9.61 -11.04
N ARG A 39 -12.63 -10.00 -11.35
CA ARG A 39 -12.98 -11.27 -11.98
C ARG A 39 -13.01 -11.20 -13.51
N LEU A 40 -12.80 -10.01 -14.05
CA LEU A 40 -12.73 -9.78 -15.48
C LEU A 40 -11.27 -9.83 -15.94
N PRO A 41 -11.01 -10.21 -17.21
CA PRO A 41 -9.66 -10.17 -17.75
C PRO A 41 -9.06 -8.78 -17.61
N CYS A 42 -7.92 -8.71 -16.90
CA CYS A 42 -7.22 -7.47 -16.65
C CYS A 42 -5.75 -7.60 -17.09
N GLY A 43 -5.32 -6.73 -18.00
CA GLY A 43 -3.94 -6.63 -18.47
C GLY A 43 -2.98 -6.18 -17.38
N ARG A 44 -3.44 -5.23 -16.56
CA ARG A 44 -2.66 -4.66 -15.47
C ARG A 44 -3.56 -4.25 -14.32
N MET A 45 -3.34 -4.84 -13.16
CA MET A 45 -4.05 -4.54 -11.92
C MET A 45 -3.22 -3.57 -11.08
N ARG A 46 -3.86 -2.55 -10.51
CA ARG A 46 -3.30 -1.79 -9.39
C ARG A 46 -3.99 -2.24 -8.11
N ALA A 47 -3.21 -2.62 -7.12
CA ALA A 47 -3.67 -2.84 -5.76
C ALA A 47 -3.20 -1.68 -4.90
N GLU A 48 -4.01 -1.25 -3.94
CA GLU A 48 -3.71 -0.07 -3.15
C GLU A 48 -4.04 -0.26 -1.68
N THR A 49 -3.26 0.44 -0.85
CA THR A 49 -3.47 0.50 0.59
C THR A 49 -3.37 1.93 1.07
N PHE A 50 -4.40 2.40 1.74
CA PHE A 50 -4.39 3.67 2.45
C PHE A 50 -4.18 3.41 3.95
N PHE A 51 -3.29 4.16 4.57
CA PHE A 51 -3.03 4.01 5.99
C PHE A 51 -3.85 5.00 6.83
N PRO A 52 -4.15 4.67 8.11
CA PRO A 52 -4.77 5.63 9.00
C PRO A 52 -3.91 6.90 9.16
N SER A 53 -4.55 8.06 9.14
CA SER A 53 -3.89 9.38 9.08
C SER A 53 -4.05 10.23 10.35
N CYS A 54 -4.60 9.65 11.42
CA CYS A 54 -4.76 10.30 12.71
C CYS A 54 -3.84 9.66 13.74
N TRP A 55 -2.88 10.41 14.25
CA TRP A 55 -1.92 9.98 15.26
C TRP A 55 -2.40 10.34 16.67
N ASP A 56 -2.09 9.49 17.65
CA ASP A 56 -2.43 9.69 19.06
C ASP A 56 -1.75 10.91 19.72
N GLY A 57 -0.74 11.48 19.06
CA GLY A 57 0.01 12.63 19.56
C GLY A 57 1.08 12.29 20.60
N GLN A 58 1.27 11.01 20.90
CA GLN A 58 2.11 10.53 21.99
C GLN A 58 3.09 9.44 21.57
N ASN A 59 2.60 8.37 20.94
CA ASN A 59 3.37 7.14 20.73
C ASN A 59 3.80 7.01 19.27
N LEU A 60 5.10 6.94 19.01
CA LEU A 60 5.61 6.69 17.65
C LEU A 60 5.26 5.29 17.13
N ASP A 61 5.00 4.37 18.04
CA ASP A 61 4.55 3.00 17.75
C ASP A 61 3.78 2.43 18.95
N SER A 62 3.02 1.37 18.72
CA SER A 62 2.28 0.63 19.75
C SER A 62 2.66 -0.85 19.73
N SER A 63 2.36 -1.60 20.78
CA SER A 63 2.74 -3.03 20.86
C SER A 63 2.16 -3.90 19.74
N ASN A 64 1.06 -3.46 19.12
CA ASN A 64 0.42 -4.11 17.98
C ASN A 64 0.65 -3.37 16.65
N HIS A 65 1.48 -2.33 16.65
CA HIS A 65 1.80 -1.48 15.50
C HIS A 65 0.60 -0.78 14.83
N LYS A 66 -0.56 -0.75 15.50
CA LYS A 66 -1.84 -0.22 15.00
C LYS A 66 -2.43 0.86 15.91
N ASP A 67 -2.51 0.62 17.21
CA ASP A 67 -3.26 1.47 18.18
C ASP A 67 -2.73 2.90 18.35
N HIS A 68 -1.53 3.23 17.87
CA HIS A 68 -1.03 4.60 17.86
C HIS A 68 -1.62 5.45 16.71
N MET A 69 -2.34 4.80 15.79
CA MET A 69 -2.96 5.41 14.61
C MET A 69 -4.46 5.08 14.54
N ALA A 70 -5.24 5.99 13.96
CA ALA A 70 -6.66 5.81 13.68
C ALA A 70 -7.05 6.39 12.32
N PHE A 71 -8.13 5.85 11.74
CA PHE A 71 -8.80 6.47 10.62
C PHE A 71 -9.63 7.67 11.09
N PRO A 72 -9.97 8.63 10.21
CA PRO A 72 -10.86 9.73 10.55
C PRO A 72 -12.18 9.25 11.15
N ALA A 73 -12.66 9.94 12.19
CA ALA A 73 -13.95 9.64 12.82
C ALA A 73 -15.14 10.24 12.07
N ILE A 74 -14.89 11.30 11.30
CA ILE A 74 -15.88 11.96 10.43
C ILE A 74 -15.25 12.08 9.05
N GLY A 75 -15.94 11.61 8.01
CA GLY A 75 -15.43 11.60 6.63
C GLY A 75 -15.30 10.16 6.11
N ALA A 76 -14.20 9.89 5.42
CA ALA A 76 -13.87 8.58 4.86
C ALA A 76 -12.46 8.15 5.30
N TYR A 77 -11.99 7.00 4.79
CA TYR A 77 -10.68 6.47 5.13
C TYR A 77 -9.52 7.37 4.67
N ASN A 78 -9.72 8.18 3.62
CA ASN A 78 -8.69 9.02 2.99
C ASN A 78 -8.85 10.54 3.21
N PHE A 79 -9.94 10.99 3.84
CA PHE A 79 -10.12 12.39 4.22
C PHE A 79 -11.07 12.49 5.41
N GLY A 80 -10.91 13.53 6.24
CA GLY A 80 -11.86 13.76 7.31
C GLY A 80 -11.29 14.47 8.52
N VAL A 81 -11.99 14.29 9.65
CA VAL A 81 -11.63 14.83 10.96
C VAL A 81 -11.23 13.69 11.88
N CYS A 82 -10.08 13.85 12.52
CA CYS A 82 -9.55 12.87 13.44
C CYS A 82 -10.36 12.73 14.73
N PRO A 83 -10.42 11.52 15.33
CA PRO A 83 -11.07 11.31 16.62
C PRO A 83 -10.33 12.04 17.74
N ALA A 84 -11.03 12.33 18.84
CA ALA A 84 -10.41 12.91 20.03
C ALA A 84 -9.31 12.03 20.65
N SER A 85 -9.35 10.71 20.43
CA SER A 85 -8.29 9.79 20.86
C SER A 85 -7.02 9.89 20.02
N HIS A 86 -7.12 10.41 18.78
CA HIS A 86 -6.00 10.58 17.87
C HIS A 86 -6.02 11.97 17.23
N PRO A 87 -5.82 13.04 18.02
CA PRO A 87 -6.18 14.39 17.61
C PRO A 87 -5.23 14.98 16.54
N THR A 88 -4.09 14.36 16.27
CA THR A 88 -3.08 14.92 15.36
C THR A 88 -3.22 14.30 13.97
N ALA A 89 -3.75 15.09 13.02
CA ALA A 89 -3.72 14.71 11.61
C ALA A 89 -2.28 14.74 11.08
N ILE A 90 -1.87 13.67 10.40
CA ILE A 90 -0.57 13.58 9.72
C ILE A 90 -0.76 13.48 8.20
N LEU A 91 0.33 13.56 7.45
CA LEU A 91 0.28 13.25 6.03
C LEU A 91 -0.15 11.81 5.82
N SER A 92 -1.09 11.61 4.90
CA SER A 92 -1.55 10.29 4.51
C SER A 92 -0.45 9.52 3.79
N VAL A 93 -0.24 8.28 4.22
CA VAL A 93 0.57 7.32 3.49
C VAL A 93 -0.36 6.49 2.61
N PHE A 94 -0.06 6.45 1.32
CA PHE A 94 -0.80 5.71 0.30
C PHE A 94 0.18 4.93 -0.56
N TYR A 95 -0.04 3.62 -0.69
CA TYR A 95 0.77 2.75 -1.52
C TYR A 95 -0.03 2.24 -2.71
N GLU A 96 0.63 2.24 -3.87
CA GLU A 96 0.14 1.64 -5.10
C GLU A 96 1.11 0.54 -5.55
N PHE A 97 0.58 -0.64 -5.80
CA PHE A 97 1.31 -1.79 -6.30
C PHE A 97 0.74 -2.19 -7.65
N PHE A 98 1.60 -2.26 -8.66
CA PHE A 98 1.19 -2.57 -10.03
C PHE A 98 1.60 -3.99 -10.39
N TYR A 99 0.65 -4.77 -10.88
CA TYR A 99 0.85 -6.15 -11.29
C TYR A 99 0.42 -6.33 -12.74
N ASP A 100 1.35 -6.81 -13.57
CA ASP A 100 1.06 -7.17 -14.96
C ASP A 100 0.36 -8.54 -14.97
N THR A 101 -0.96 -8.52 -15.11
CA THR A 101 -1.84 -9.70 -15.03
C THR A 101 -2.29 -10.21 -16.40
N GLY A 102 -1.90 -9.56 -17.49
CA GLY A 102 -2.40 -9.84 -18.84
C GLY A 102 -2.07 -11.24 -19.40
N ALA A 103 -1.11 -11.95 -18.81
CA ALA A 103 -0.83 -13.34 -19.16
C ALA A 103 -1.81 -14.34 -18.49
N LEU A 104 -2.65 -13.89 -17.56
CA LEU A 104 -3.64 -14.72 -16.89
C LEU A 104 -4.90 -14.82 -17.76
N GLU A 105 -5.15 -16.02 -18.30
CA GLU A 105 -6.35 -16.31 -19.10
C GLU A 105 -7.62 -16.43 -18.24
N ASP A 106 -7.47 -16.88 -16.98
CA ASP A 106 -8.56 -17.04 -16.01
C ASP A 106 -8.30 -16.18 -14.76
N PRO A 107 -8.96 -15.02 -14.62
CA PRO A 107 -8.83 -14.12 -13.47
C PRO A 107 -9.16 -14.78 -12.13
N ASN A 108 -10.00 -15.83 -12.11
CA ASN A 108 -10.36 -16.53 -10.87
C ASN A 108 -9.20 -17.31 -10.26
N ARG A 109 -8.06 -17.40 -10.95
CA ARG A 109 -6.83 -18.04 -10.47
C ARG A 109 -5.87 -17.06 -9.80
N LEU A 110 -6.20 -15.76 -9.79
CA LEU A 110 -5.39 -14.78 -9.09
C LEU A 110 -5.55 -14.98 -7.57
N VAL A 111 -4.42 -15.04 -6.89
CA VAL A 111 -4.36 -15.29 -5.44
C VAL A 111 -3.17 -14.53 -4.88
N TRP A 112 -3.35 -13.87 -3.74
CA TRP A 112 -2.24 -13.27 -3.03
C TRP A 112 -1.35 -14.33 -2.39
N ALA A 113 -0.08 -14.01 -2.16
CA ALA A 113 0.91 -14.98 -1.66
C ALA A 113 0.59 -15.56 -0.27
N MET A 114 -0.26 -14.89 0.54
CA MET A 114 -0.77 -15.42 1.80
C MET A 114 -2.03 -16.30 1.64
N GLY A 115 -2.38 -16.66 0.40
CA GLY A 115 -3.47 -17.59 0.09
C GLY A 115 -4.84 -16.95 0.03
N ASP A 116 -4.93 -15.64 -0.21
CA ASP A 116 -6.21 -14.93 -0.35
C ASP A 116 -6.63 -14.83 -1.82
N PRO A 117 -7.71 -15.53 -2.25
CA PRO A 117 -8.26 -15.38 -3.59
C PRO A 117 -9.30 -14.25 -3.71
N THR A 118 -9.62 -13.55 -2.62
CA THR A 118 -10.67 -12.53 -2.58
C THR A 118 -10.14 -11.13 -2.90
N GLY A 119 -8.95 -10.79 -2.39
CA GLY A 119 -8.37 -9.45 -2.42
C GLY A 119 -8.45 -8.73 -1.08
N TYR A 120 -9.38 -9.11 -0.19
CA TYR A 120 -9.59 -8.45 1.09
C TYR A 120 -8.41 -8.57 2.05
N GLY A 121 -7.55 -9.56 1.84
CA GLY A 121 -6.36 -9.84 2.64
C GLY A 121 -5.15 -8.95 2.31
N LEU A 122 -5.27 -8.01 1.38
CA LEU A 122 -4.16 -7.08 1.13
C LEU A 122 -3.89 -6.23 2.39
N HIS A 123 -2.61 -6.05 2.70
CA HIS A 123 -2.15 -5.26 3.84
C HIS A 123 -0.89 -4.49 3.45
N GLY A 124 -0.55 -3.49 4.26
CA GLY A 124 0.64 -2.68 4.07
C GLY A 124 1.26 -2.33 5.42
N ASP A 125 2.58 -2.35 5.45
CA ASP A 125 3.38 -1.98 6.60
C ASP A 125 4.25 -0.77 6.22
N TYR A 126 4.12 0.31 6.99
CA TYR A 126 4.97 1.48 6.83
C TYR A 126 5.97 1.57 7.98
N LEU A 127 7.23 1.64 7.59
CA LEU A 127 8.40 1.81 8.44
C LEU A 127 9.26 2.94 7.87
N GLN A 128 9.58 3.94 8.70
CA GLN A 128 10.50 5.00 8.29
C GLN A 128 11.94 4.47 8.37
N GLY A 129 12.43 3.90 7.27
CA GLY A 129 13.77 3.32 7.16
C GLY A 129 14.88 4.29 6.72
N TRP A 130 14.63 5.61 6.72
CA TRP A 130 15.58 6.58 6.18
C TRP A 130 16.69 6.88 7.20
N THR A 131 17.97 6.76 6.82
CA THR A 131 19.09 7.08 7.70
C THR A 131 19.11 8.57 8.06
N ASP A 132 18.75 9.42 7.09
CA ASP A 132 18.53 10.84 7.33
C ASP A 132 17.08 11.06 7.79
N GLN A 133 16.91 11.19 9.10
CA GLN A 133 15.61 11.39 9.74
C GLN A 133 14.99 12.76 9.41
N GLN A 134 15.80 13.75 9.03
CA GLN A 134 15.32 15.10 8.71
C GLN A 134 14.74 15.17 7.29
N ARG A 135 15.12 14.23 6.43
CA ARG A 135 14.81 14.28 5.00
C ARG A 135 13.31 14.24 4.72
N LEU A 136 12.51 13.52 5.51
CA LEU A 136 11.06 13.55 5.35
C LEU A 136 10.50 14.91 5.81
N ASP A 137 10.89 15.42 6.97
CA ASP A 137 10.44 16.74 7.47
C ASP A 137 10.75 17.86 6.49
N ASP A 138 11.94 17.85 5.88
CA ASP A 138 12.32 18.81 4.86
C ASP A 138 11.44 18.68 3.62
N ALA A 139 11.12 17.45 3.19
CA ALA A 139 10.19 17.23 2.07
C ALA A 139 8.79 17.73 2.40
N ILE A 140 8.29 17.49 3.61
CA ILE A 140 6.98 18.00 4.05
C ILE A 140 6.97 19.53 4.05
N SER A 141 8.04 20.16 4.53
CA SER A 141 8.10 21.63 4.64
C SER A 141 8.28 22.35 3.30
N THR A 142 8.90 21.71 2.31
CA THR A 142 9.30 22.36 1.05
C THR A 142 8.60 21.84 -0.20
N CYS A 143 8.05 20.63 -0.16
CA CYS A 143 7.36 19.98 -1.29
C CYS A 143 5.85 20.02 -1.15
N THR A 144 5.32 20.83 -0.23
CA THR A 144 3.89 21.06 -0.05
C THR A 144 3.47 22.37 -0.71
N GLY A 145 2.23 22.43 -1.22
CA GLY A 145 1.68 23.59 -1.94
C GLY A 145 1.23 23.26 -3.37
N PRO A 146 0.82 24.26 -4.16
CA PRO A 146 0.17 24.03 -5.46
C PRO A 146 1.05 23.32 -6.50
N ARG A 147 2.37 23.49 -6.40
CA ARG A 147 3.34 22.81 -7.27
C ARG A 147 3.84 21.49 -6.68
N GLY A 148 3.58 21.22 -5.40
CA GLY A 148 3.96 19.98 -4.74
C GLY A 148 5.41 19.58 -4.96
N VAL A 149 5.60 18.32 -5.37
CA VAL A 149 6.91 17.76 -5.73
C VAL A 149 7.50 18.34 -7.01
N ASP A 150 6.81 19.20 -7.76
CA ASP A 150 7.36 19.90 -8.93
C ASP A 150 7.87 21.32 -8.58
N ASP A 151 7.79 21.73 -7.31
CA ASP A 151 8.33 23.02 -6.88
C ASP A 151 9.87 23.02 -6.94
N GLY A 152 10.47 24.03 -7.57
CA GLY A 152 11.93 24.16 -7.64
C GLY A 152 12.62 24.29 -6.27
N ALA A 153 11.88 24.66 -5.21
CA ALA A 153 12.37 24.69 -3.84
C ALA A 153 12.13 23.38 -3.06
N CYS A 154 11.43 22.40 -3.64
CA CYS A 154 11.20 21.11 -3.00
C CYS A 154 12.52 20.38 -2.76
N SER A 155 12.76 19.96 -1.52
CA SER A 155 13.99 19.29 -1.10
C SER A 155 14.22 17.95 -1.81
N LEU A 156 13.14 17.30 -2.30
CA LEU A 156 13.23 16.10 -3.13
C LEU A 156 13.66 16.38 -4.57
N ASN A 157 13.42 17.60 -5.06
CA ASN A 157 13.87 18.04 -6.37
C ASN A 157 15.32 18.46 -6.39
N VAL A 158 16.05 18.37 -5.28
CA VAL A 158 17.46 18.76 -5.23
C VAL A 158 18.29 17.53 -4.83
N GLY A 159 19.14 17.10 -5.75
CA GLY A 159 20.12 16.04 -5.56
C GLY A 159 21.27 16.48 -4.62
N PRO A 160 22.14 15.55 -4.20
CA PRO A 160 23.23 15.83 -3.27
C PRO A 160 24.23 16.88 -3.76
N ASP A 161 24.26 17.16 -5.06
CA ASP A 161 25.12 18.14 -5.73
C ASP A 161 24.45 19.52 -5.95
N GLY A 162 23.22 19.69 -5.46
CA GLY A 162 22.45 20.92 -5.64
C GLY A 162 21.75 21.04 -7.00
N SER A 163 21.83 20.01 -7.86
CA SER A 163 21.13 19.95 -9.15
C SER A 163 19.74 19.32 -9.03
N PRO A 164 18.86 19.43 -10.05
CA PRO A 164 17.60 18.72 -10.06
C PRO A 164 17.75 17.21 -9.81
N GLY A 165 17.07 16.70 -8.78
CA GLY A 165 17.02 15.29 -8.45
C GLY A 165 16.47 14.46 -9.61
N HIS A 166 17.07 13.31 -9.88
CA HIS A 166 16.58 12.35 -10.86
C HIS A 166 16.61 10.94 -10.26
N SER A 167 15.68 10.09 -10.67
CA SER A 167 15.68 8.69 -10.25
C SER A 167 16.94 8.01 -10.78
N SER A 168 17.54 7.18 -9.93
CA SER A 168 18.72 6.39 -10.28
C SER A 168 18.48 4.93 -9.95
N LYS A 169 19.04 4.04 -10.77
CA LYS A 169 19.00 2.60 -10.47
C LYS A 169 19.88 2.33 -9.25
N GLN A 170 19.27 1.82 -8.18
CA GLN A 170 20.00 1.37 -7.01
C GLN A 170 20.49 -0.07 -7.21
N GLN A 171 21.64 -0.39 -6.62
CA GLN A 171 22.06 -1.78 -6.48
C GLN A 171 21.33 -2.38 -5.28
N VAL A 172 20.85 -3.61 -5.45
CA VAL A 172 20.20 -4.32 -4.36
C VAL A 172 21.24 -4.59 -3.26
N GLU A 173 20.98 -4.13 -2.04
CA GLU A 173 21.90 -4.31 -0.91
C GLU A 173 21.99 -5.78 -0.47
N VAL A 174 20.88 -6.51 -0.56
CA VAL A 174 20.77 -7.91 -0.15
C VAL A 174 20.18 -8.74 -1.30
N PRO A 175 20.85 -9.79 -1.79
CA PRO A 175 20.31 -10.62 -2.86
C PRO A 175 18.99 -11.24 -2.41
N GLU A 176 18.10 -11.47 -3.37
CA GLU A 176 16.86 -12.19 -3.11
C GLU A 176 17.12 -13.56 -2.46
N PRO A 177 16.23 -14.03 -1.57
CA PRO A 177 16.31 -15.39 -1.04
C PRO A 177 16.41 -16.41 -2.18
N ALA A 178 17.32 -17.38 -2.02
CA ALA A 178 17.51 -18.46 -2.99
C ALA A 178 16.39 -19.51 -2.87
N GLU A 179 15.18 -19.13 -3.26
CA GLU A 179 13.99 -20.00 -3.22
C GLU A 179 13.23 -19.96 -4.56
N PRO A 180 12.48 -21.01 -4.90
CA PRO A 180 11.68 -21.03 -6.12
C PRO A 180 10.47 -20.08 -5.96
N VAL A 181 10.61 -18.85 -6.44
CA VAL A 181 9.53 -17.83 -6.49
C VAL A 181 8.88 -17.71 -7.88
N GLY A 182 8.91 -18.79 -8.66
CA GLY A 182 8.28 -18.84 -9.98
C GLY A 182 9.15 -18.34 -11.15
N LYS A 183 10.41 -18.00 -10.89
CA LYS A 183 11.35 -17.51 -11.94
C LYS A 183 11.73 -18.56 -12.99
N GLN A 184 11.62 -19.84 -12.64
CA GLN A 184 12.07 -20.97 -13.45
C GLN A 184 10.90 -21.82 -13.97
N GLY A 185 9.66 -21.39 -13.71
CA GLY A 185 8.44 -22.10 -14.07
C GLY A 185 7.37 -22.02 -12.98
N PRO A 186 6.21 -22.66 -13.20
CA PRO A 186 5.12 -22.70 -12.24
C PRO A 186 5.53 -23.33 -10.90
N LEU A 187 4.87 -22.89 -9.83
CA LEU A 187 5.03 -23.47 -8.50
C LEU A 187 3.86 -24.41 -8.19
N ASP A 188 4.14 -25.55 -7.57
CA ASP A 188 3.10 -26.49 -7.13
C ASP A 188 2.30 -25.96 -5.92
N LYS A 189 2.89 -25.03 -5.15
CA LYS A 189 2.33 -24.41 -3.94
C LYS A 189 2.80 -22.97 -3.83
N LEU A 190 2.08 -22.16 -3.07
CA LEU A 190 2.53 -20.80 -2.74
C LEU A 190 3.83 -20.86 -1.93
N PRO A 191 4.74 -19.88 -2.10
CA PRO A 191 5.93 -19.73 -1.27
C PRO A 191 5.59 -19.79 0.23
N GLY A 192 6.48 -20.39 1.02
CA GLY A 192 6.23 -20.63 2.45
C GLY A 192 5.22 -21.74 2.77
N ASN A 193 4.73 -22.49 1.76
CA ASN A 193 3.65 -23.48 1.90
C ASN A 193 2.32 -22.87 2.38
N ASN A 194 2.04 -21.61 2.03
CA ASN A 194 0.78 -20.97 2.40
C ASN A 194 -0.41 -21.68 1.71
N PRO A 195 -1.43 -22.13 2.46
CA PRO A 195 -2.63 -22.70 1.87
C PRO A 195 -3.51 -21.60 1.27
N VAL A 196 -4.19 -21.89 0.16
CA VAL A 196 -5.30 -21.04 -0.31
C VAL A 196 -6.48 -21.19 0.64
N THR A 197 -6.98 -20.07 1.15
CA THR A 197 -7.98 -20.01 2.21
C THR A 197 -9.15 -19.15 1.76
N GLY A 198 -10.21 -19.79 1.25
CA GLY A 198 -11.40 -19.11 0.72
C GLY A 198 -11.61 -19.40 -0.77
N ASP A 199 -12.65 -18.78 -1.32
CA ASP A 199 -13.03 -18.85 -2.73
C ASP A 199 -13.00 -17.42 -3.32
N PRO A 200 -12.71 -17.24 -4.62
CA PRO A 200 -12.83 -15.93 -5.27
C PRO A 200 -14.22 -15.31 -5.06
N VAL A 201 -14.33 -13.99 -4.88
CA VAL A 201 -15.57 -13.27 -4.47
C VAL A 201 -16.21 -12.44 -5.57
#